data_AF-S8ELX6-F1
#
_entry.id   AF-S8ELX6-F1
#
_cell.length_a   1.000
_cell.length_b   1.000
_cell.length_c   1.000
_cell.angle_alpha   90.00
_cell.angle_beta   90.00
_cell.angle_gamma   90.00
#
_symmetry.space_group_name_H-M   'P 1'
#
loop_
_entity.id
_entity.type
_entity.pdbx_description
1 polymer ?
#
loop_
_entity_poly.entity_id
_entity_poly.type
_entity_poly.pdbx_seq_one_letter_code
_entity_poly.pdbx_strand_id
1 'polypeptide(L)'
;MLIAPRRFQCQTWAAGGAPAYCYRFNTRPNGASAELGVTHFQEVAFVFDNTNGYGYDVYPNPFGGMPESYFSLAKLISSSWASFIHDLDPNSFRLHDTTTPPWPVYDNADPQDFVWDANVTELAYSEPDTYRAEGIAAILSLNRVLHR
;
A
#
# COMPACT_ATOMS: atom_id res chain seq x y z
N MET A 1 8.29 -4.53 -13.32
CA MET A 1 8.39 -3.07 -13.47
C MET A 1 7.15 -2.47 -12.79
N LEU A 2 7.24 -2.07 -11.51
CA LEU A 2 6.05 -1.70 -10.69
C LEU A 2 6.32 -0.53 -9.72
N ILE A 3 7.43 -0.58 -8.99
CA ILE A 3 7.73 0.40 -7.92
C ILE A 3 8.11 1.78 -8.47
N ALA A 4 8.99 1.82 -9.48
CA ALA A 4 9.43 3.07 -10.11
C ALA A 4 8.28 3.90 -10.71
N PRO A 5 7.39 3.34 -11.56
CA PRO A 5 6.27 4.12 -12.09
C PRO A 5 5.27 4.55 -11.02
N ARG A 6 5.04 3.74 -9.96
CA ARG A 6 4.22 4.14 -8.82
C ARG A 6 4.77 5.42 -8.17
N ARG A 7 6.04 5.45 -7.76
CA ARG A 7 6.66 6.65 -7.15
C ARG A 7 6.58 7.86 -8.09
N PHE A 8 6.88 7.66 -9.37
CA PHE A 8 6.79 8.73 -10.36
C PHE A 8 5.38 9.31 -10.49
N GLN A 9 4.35 8.46 -10.43
CA GLN A 9 2.95 8.91 -10.44
C GLN A 9 2.62 9.80 -9.24
N CYS A 10 3.03 9.38 -8.03
CA CYS A 10 2.86 10.16 -6.79
C CYS A 10 3.50 11.54 -6.91
N GLN A 11 4.76 11.58 -7.35
CA GLN A 11 5.53 12.81 -7.52
C GLN A 11 4.88 13.74 -8.57
N THR A 12 4.39 13.18 -9.67
CA THR A 12 3.77 13.92 -10.76
C THR A 12 2.44 14.53 -10.34
N TRP A 13 1.60 13.79 -9.63
CA TRP A 13 0.32 14.30 -9.11
C TRP A 13 0.52 15.38 -8.05
N ALA A 14 1.42 15.14 -7.08
CA ALA A 14 1.76 16.13 -6.07
C ALA A 14 2.31 17.43 -6.69
N ALA A 15 3.18 17.34 -7.69
CA ALA A 15 3.69 18.51 -8.43
C ALA A 15 2.60 19.25 -9.21
N GLY A 16 1.57 18.52 -9.65
CA GLY A 16 0.39 19.08 -10.32
C GLY A 16 -0.66 19.65 -9.37
N GLY A 17 -0.45 19.60 -8.05
CA GLY A 17 -1.40 20.07 -7.04
C GLY A 17 -2.60 19.13 -6.81
N ALA A 18 -2.57 17.91 -7.36
CA ALA A 18 -3.57 16.89 -7.09
C ALA A 18 -3.15 16.08 -5.85
N PRO A 19 -4.01 15.95 -4.82
CA PRO A 19 -3.72 15.09 -3.68
C PRO A 19 -3.42 13.66 -4.15
N ALA A 20 -2.27 13.13 -3.76
CA ALA A 20 -1.86 11.77 -4.06
C ALA A 20 -1.64 11.00 -2.76
N TYR A 21 -2.14 9.77 -2.69
CA TYR A 21 -1.98 8.88 -1.55
C TYR A 21 -1.25 7.64 -2.01
N CYS A 22 -0.05 7.43 -1.50
CA CYS A 22 0.83 6.37 -1.95
C CYS A 22 1.16 5.44 -0.80
N TYR A 23 1.16 4.13 -1.10
CA TYR A 23 1.39 3.10 -0.10
C TYR A 23 2.36 2.01 -0.57
N ARG A 24 2.87 1.28 0.42
CA ARG A 24 3.57 0.00 0.30
C ARG A 24 2.87 -1.04 1.16
N PHE A 25 2.64 -2.22 0.60
CA PHE A 25 2.10 -3.35 1.36
C PHE A 25 3.25 -4.20 1.92
N ASN A 26 3.28 -4.41 3.22
CA ASN A 26 4.34 -5.11 3.95
C ASN A 26 3.82 -6.30 4.78
N THR A 27 2.69 -6.88 4.42
CA THR A 27 2.14 -8.04 5.13
C THR A 27 2.24 -9.27 4.25
N ARG A 28 2.96 -10.30 4.72
CA ARG A 28 3.12 -11.56 3.99
C ARG A 28 1.90 -12.47 4.26
N PRO A 29 1.01 -12.72 3.30
CA PRO A 29 -0.17 -13.56 3.50
C PRO A 29 0.20 -15.03 3.71
N ASN A 30 -0.77 -15.82 4.15
CA ASN A 30 -0.62 -17.27 4.22
C ASN A 30 -0.32 -17.86 2.84
N GLY A 31 0.52 -18.91 2.82
CA GLY A 31 0.98 -19.56 1.59
C GLY A 31 2.16 -18.87 0.88
N ALA A 32 2.53 -17.64 1.28
CA ALA A 32 3.72 -16.98 0.75
C ALA A 32 4.98 -17.37 1.53
N SER A 33 6.01 -17.83 0.83
CA SER A 33 7.30 -18.19 1.42
C SER A 33 8.06 -16.96 1.91
N ALA A 34 8.83 -17.10 2.99
CA ALA A 34 9.60 -16.00 3.57
C ALA A 34 10.67 -15.45 2.60
N GLU A 35 11.24 -16.32 1.77
CA GLU A 35 12.29 -16.01 0.79
C GLU A 35 11.80 -15.09 -0.33
N LEU A 36 10.55 -15.27 -0.77
CA LEU A 36 9.92 -14.40 -1.76
C LEU A 36 9.41 -13.09 -1.15
N GLY A 37 9.16 -13.07 0.16
CA GLY A 37 8.61 -11.92 0.85
C GLY A 37 7.20 -11.56 0.38
N VAL A 38 6.95 -10.25 0.22
CA VAL A 38 5.66 -9.72 -0.23
C VAL A 38 5.71 -9.45 -1.73
N THR A 39 5.17 -10.37 -2.52
CA THR A 39 5.20 -10.25 -3.99
C THR A 39 4.01 -9.43 -4.51
N HIS A 40 4.03 -9.12 -5.80
CA HIS A 40 2.91 -8.50 -6.49
C HIS A 40 1.58 -9.23 -6.19
N PHE A 41 0.47 -8.48 -6.13
CA PHE A 41 -0.91 -8.92 -5.96
C PHE A 41 -1.32 -9.32 -4.53
N GLN A 42 -0.39 -9.47 -3.59
CA GLN A 42 -0.70 -10.03 -2.28
C GLN A 42 -1.62 -9.16 -1.40
N GLU A 43 -1.71 -7.87 -1.66
CA GLU A 43 -2.61 -6.95 -0.95
C GLU A 43 -4.07 -7.10 -1.35
N VAL A 44 -4.36 -7.70 -2.51
CA VAL A 44 -5.72 -7.69 -3.11
C VAL A 44 -6.76 -8.32 -2.18
N ALA A 45 -6.42 -9.42 -1.51
CA ALA A 45 -7.34 -10.04 -0.54
C ALA A 45 -7.71 -9.10 0.61
N PHE A 46 -6.78 -8.23 1.03
CA PHE A 46 -6.98 -7.25 2.10
C PHE A 46 -7.77 -6.03 1.62
N VAL A 47 -7.51 -5.56 0.39
CA VAL A 47 -8.27 -4.46 -0.24
C VAL A 47 -9.76 -4.78 -0.32
N PHE A 48 -10.09 -6.03 -0.67
CA PHE A 48 -11.48 -6.47 -0.80
C PHE A 48 -12.11 -7.01 0.49
N ASP A 49 -11.40 -6.97 1.63
CA ASP A 49 -11.85 -7.62 2.87
C ASP A 49 -12.27 -9.10 2.66
N ASN A 50 -11.60 -9.79 1.74
CA ASN A 50 -11.91 -11.17 1.36
C ASN A 50 -11.26 -12.17 2.34
N THR A 51 -11.61 -12.01 3.62
CA THR A 51 -11.05 -12.78 4.73
C THR A 51 -11.42 -14.27 4.69
N ASN A 52 -12.49 -14.61 3.96
CA ASN A 52 -12.88 -16.00 3.69
C ASN A 52 -12.08 -16.66 2.56
N GLY A 53 -11.27 -15.90 1.82
CA GLY A 53 -10.41 -16.43 0.76
C GLY A 53 -11.16 -16.89 -0.50
N TYR A 54 -12.34 -16.33 -0.80
CA TYR A 54 -13.11 -16.71 -1.99
C TYR A 54 -12.30 -16.46 -3.27
N GLY A 55 -12.27 -17.44 -4.18
CA GLY A 55 -11.49 -17.37 -5.42
C GLY A 55 -10.00 -17.73 -5.27
N TYR A 56 -9.53 -18.03 -4.06
CA TYR A 56 -8.22 -18.63 -3.81
C TYR A 56 -8.35 -20.16 -3.76
N ASP A 57 -8.89 -20.77 -4.82
CA ASP A 57 -9.16 -22.23 -4.84
C ASP A 57 -7.90 -23.06 -5.17
N VAL A 58 -6.93 -22.44 -5.87
CA VAL A 58 -5.67 -23.06 -6.31
C VAL A 58 -4.46 -22.61 -5.48
N TYR A 59 -4.64 -21.64 -4.59
CA TYR A 59 -3.63 -21.14 -3.66
C TYR A 59 -4.16 -21.23 -2.23
N PRO A 60 -3.30 -21.30 -1.19
CA PRO A 60 -3.79 -21.23 0.19
C PRO A 60 -4.62 -19.97 0.42
N ASN A 61 -5.70 -20.07 1.21
CA ASN A 61 -6.44 -18.90 1.67
C ASN A 61 -5.45 -17.91 2.33
N PRO A 62 -5.32 -16.66 1.86
CA PRO A 62 -4.39 -15.65 2.37
C PRO A 62 -4.49 -15.37 3.88
N PHE A 63 -5.65 -15.64 4.48
CA PHE A 63 -5.94 -15.45 5.90
C PHE A 63 -5.92 -16.75 6.71
N GLY A 64 -5.71 -17.90 6.07
CA GLY A 64 -5.72 -19.20 6.72
C GLY A 64 -4.66 -19.30 7.83
N GLY A 65 -5.10 -19.48 9.08
CA GLY A 65 -4.22 -19.61 10.25
C GLY A 65 -3.47 -18.33 10.63
N MET A 66 -3.85 -17.17 10.07
CA MET A 66 -3.22 -15.88 10.38
C MET A 66 -3.80 -15.27 11.66
N PRO A 67 -3.02 -14.42 12.37
CA PRO A 67 -3.49 -13.77 13.59
C PRO A 67 -4.55 -12.69 13.29
N GLU A 68 -5.29 -12.28 14.32
CA GLU A 68 -6.36 -11.27 14.26
C GLU A 68 -5.90 -9.94 13.62
N SER A 69 -4.62 -9.59 13.76
CA SER A 69 -4.05 -8.38 13.14
C SER A 69 -4.19 -8.36 11.62
N TYR A 70 -4.26 -9.51 10.95
CA TYR A 70 -4.46 -9.59 9.50
C TYR A 70 -5.89 -9.21 9.12
N PHE A 71 -6.87 -9.68 9.89
CA PHE A 71 -8.29 -9.36 9.70
C PHE A 71 -8.56 -7.89 10.03
N SER A 72 -7.97 -7.40 11.11
CA SER A 72 -8.00 -5.97 11.46
C SER A 72 -7.36 -5.11 10.37
N LEU A 73 -6.22 -5.54 9.81
CA LEU A 73 -5.56 -4.85 8.70
C LEU A 73 -6.43 -4.87 7.43
N ALA A 74 -7.06 -6.00 7.09
CA ALA A 74 -7.96 -6.08 5.94
C ALA A 74 -9.14 -5.11 6.08
N LYS A 75 -9.72 -5.02 7.29
CA LYS A 75 -10.77 -4.05 7.57
C LYS A 75 -10.29 -2.61 7.44
N LEU A 76 -9.09 -2.32 7.93
CA LEU A 76 -8.46 -1.00 7.87
C LEU A 76 -8.20 -0.56 6.42
N ILE A 77 -7.61 -1.44 5.60
CA ILE A 77 -7.29 -1.17 4.19
C ILE A 77 -8.58 -0.99 3.40
N SER A 78 -9.52 -1.94 3.47
CA SER A 78 -10.78 -1.88 2.73
C SER A 78 -11.61 -0.64 3.08
N SER A 79 -11.65 -0.25 4.36
CA SER A 79 -12.33 0.99 4.79
C SER A 79 -11.64 2.24 4.26
N SER A 80 -10.29 2.25 4.22
CA SER A 80 -9.52 3.36 3.63
C SER A 80 -9.77 3.50 2.13
N TRP A 81 -9.84 2.38 1.40
CA TRP A 81 -10.20 2.38 -0.03
C TRP A 81 -11.64 2.86 -0.26
N ALA A 82 -12.61 2.38 0.51
CA ALA A 82 -14.00 2.82 0.41
C ALA A 82 -14.15 4.32 0.70
N SER A 83 -13.45 4.82 1.74
CA SER A 83 -13.39 6.23 2.08
C SER A 83 -12.84 7.07 0.93
N PHE A 84 -11.72 6.67 0.32
CA PHE A 84 -11.16 7.39 -0.83
C PHE A 84 -12.12 7.39 -2.04
N ILE A 85 -12.80 6.27 -2.32
CA ILE A 85 -13.77 6.18 -3.42
C ILE A 85 -14.95 7.14 -3.21
N HIS A 86 -15.42 7.29 -1.98
CA HIS A 86 -16.58 8.12 -1.66
C HIS A 86 -16.22 9.60 -1.47
N ASP A 87 -15.21 9.89 -0.66
CA ASP A 87 -14.88 11.23 -0.16
C ASP A 87 -13.63 11.84 -0.82
N LEU A 88 -12.90 11.08 -1.64
CA LEU A 88 -11.57 11.44 -2.18
C LEU A 88 -10.49 11.61 -1.11
N ASP A 89 -10.74 11.11 0.11
CA ASP A 89 -9.80 11.07 1.23
C ASP A 89 -9.85 9.69 1.91
N PRO A 90 -8.73 8.94 1.99
CA PRO A 90 -8.70 7.62 2.61
C PRO A 90 -8.87 7.65 4.14
N ASN A 91 -8.92 8.83 4.76
CA ASN A 91 -8.99 8.99 6.21
C ASN A 91 -10.38 9.35 6.74
N SER A 92 -11.35 9.68 5.89
CA SER A 92 -12.66 10.22 6.33
C SER A 92 -13.47 9.26 7.20
N PHE A 93 -13.30 7.94 7.04
CA PHE A 93 -13.95 6.94 7.90
C PHE A 93 -13.37 6.88 9.34
N ARG A 94 -12.19 7.49 9.59
CA ARG A 94 -11.37 7.28 10.79
C ARG A 94 -11.74 8.15 11.99
N LEU A 95 -12.96 8.70 12.05
CA LEU A 95 -13.39 9.67 13.08
C LEU A 95 -13.12 9.25 14.54
N HIS A 96 -12.91 7.95 14.81
CA HIS A 96 -12.64 7.39 16.13
C HIS A 96 -11.40 6.47 16.21
N ASP A 97 -10.62 6.34 15.14
CA ASP A 97 -9.36 5.58 15.17
C ASP A 97 -8.22 6.49 15.65
N THR A 98 -7.73 6.24 16.87
CA THR A 98 -6.59 6.96 17.45
C THR A 98 -5.31 6.14 17.47
N THR A 99 -5.35 4.90 16.98
CA THR A 99 -4.23 3.96 17.03
C THR A 99 -3.44 3.99 15.74
N THR A 100 -4.14 3.97 14.60
CA THR A 100 -3.49 4.04 13.30
C THR A 100 -3.23 5.50 12.92
N PRO A 101 -2.01 5.89 12.51
CA PRO A 101 -1.77 7.23 11.98
C PRO A 101 -2.58 7.48 10.70
N PRO A 102 -2.93 8.73 10.40
CA PRO A 102 -3.57 9.07 9.13
C PRO A 102 -2.63 8.76 7.96
N TRP A 103 -3.19 8.33 6.83
CA TRP A 103 -2.47 8.18 5.57
C TRP A 103 -2.16 9.58 5.01
N PRO A 104 -0.88 10.00 4.97
CA PRO A 104 -0.52 11.35 4.54
C PRO A 104 -0.77 11.55 3.04
N VAL A 105 -1.07 12.79 2.67
CA VAL A 105 -0.96 13.26 1.28
C VAL A 105 0.52 13.30 0.92
N TYR A 106 0.88 12.72 -0.22
CA TYR A 106 2.25 12.69 -0.72
C TYR A 106 2.74 14.11 -1.03
N ASP A 107 3.86 14.51 -0.43
CA ASP A 107 4.53 15.78 -0.64
C ASP A 107 5.91 15.57 -1.29
N ASN A 108 6.27 16.36 -2.30
CA ASN A 108 7.59 16.29 -2.89
C ASN A 108 8.68 16.91 -2.00
N ALA A 109 8.31 17.79 -1.07
CA ALA A 109 9.24 18.39 -0.10
C ALA A 109 9.55 17.46 1.08
N ASP A 110 8.57 16.65 1.50
CA ASP A 110 8.71 15.59 2.51
C ASP A 110 8.02 14.29 2.02
N PRO A 111 8.68 13.55 1.10
CA PRO A 111 8.06 12.39 0.46
C PRO A 111 7.94 11.22 1.44
N GLN A 112 6.69 10.81 1.68
CA GLN A 112 6.36 9.69 2.55
C GLN A 112 5.57 8.61 1.81
N ASP A 113 5.84 7.35 2.17
CA ASP A 113 5.07 6.19 1.76
C ASP A 113 4.28 5.66 2.97
N PHE A 114 3.02 5.28 2.77
CA PHE A 114 2.21 4.68 3.84
C PHE A 114 2.35 3.17 3.81
N VAL A 115 2.86 2.59 4.89
CA VAL A 115 3.16 1.16 4.96
C VAL A 115 2.04 0.43 5.68
N TRP A 116 1.47 -0.59 5.04
CA TRP A 116 0.51 -1.50 5.66
C TRP A 116 1.21 -2.74 6.23
N ASP A 117 1.16 -2.96 7.54
CA ASP A 117 1.92 -4.02 8.22
C ASP A 117 1.15 -4.64 9.39
N ALA A 118 0.71 -5.89 9.24
CA ALA A 118 -0.04 -6.60 10.28
C ALA A 118 0.83 -7.01 11.49
N ASN A 119 2.15 -6.78 11.46
CA ASN A 119 3.06 -7.13 12.54
C ASN A 119 3.41 -5.96 13.45
N VAL A 120 2.90 -4.75 13.18
CA VAL A 120 3.05 -3.58 14.06
C VAL A 120 1.71 -3.26 14.73
N THR A 121 1.77 -2.64 15.92
CA THR A 121 0.59 -2.37 16.75
C THR A 121 -0.44 -1.50 16.02
N GLU A 122 0.05 -0.50 15.30
CA GLU A 122 -0.75 0.51 14.61
C GLU A 122 -1.31 -0.01 13.28
N LEU A 123 -0.93 -1.21 12.84
CA LEU A 123 -1.26 -1.83 11.54
C LEU A 123 -0.78 -1.04 10.29
N ALA A 124 -0.38 0.22 10.46
CA ALA A 124 0.22 1.04 9.43
C ALA A 124 1.09 2.16 10.00
N TYR A 125 2.02 2.67 9.20
CA TYR A 125 2.88 3.81 9.54
C TYR A 125 3.39 4.52 8.29
N SER A 126 3.75 5.81 8.42
CA SER A 126 4.46 6.53 7.37
C SER A 126 5.97 6.27 7.44
N GLU A 127 6.61 6.05 6.30
CA GLU A 127 8.06 5.99 6.17
C GLU A 127 8.55 6.99 5.12
N PRO A 128 9.78 7.54 5.22
CA PRO A 128 10.34 8.33 4.13
C PRO A 128 10.44 7.52 2.84
N ASP A 129 9.95 8.05 1.70
CA ASP A 129 9.93 7.35 0.41
C ASP A 129 11.31 7.34 -0.28
N THR A 130 12.30 6.78 0.42
CA THR A 130 13.72 6.73 0.05
C THR A 130 14.12 5.38 -0.55
N TYR A 131 13.22 4.39 -0.55
CA TYR A 131 13.50 3.03 -0.99
C TYR A 131 14.07 3.01 -2.42
N ARG A 132 15.30 2.50 -2.58
CA ARG A 132 16.01 2.37 -3.88
C ARG A 132 15.96 3.64 -4.74
N ALA A 133 16.06 4.83 -4.12
CA ALA A 133 15.88 6.11 -4.79
C ALA A 133 16.76 6.27 -6.03
N GLU A 134 18.05 5.93 -5.96
CA GLU A 134 18.99 6.03 -7.07
C GLU A 134 18.62 5.10 -8.23
N GLY A 135 18.23 3.87 -7.91
CA GLY A 135 17.82 2.87 -8.90
C GLY A 135 16.51 3.25 -9.60
N ILE A 136 15.54 3.80 -8.86
CA ILE A 136 14.30 4.32 -9.42
C ILE A 136 14.59 5.54 -10.31
N ALA A 137 15.43 6.47 -9.85
CA ALA A 137 15.84 7.63 -10.65
C ALA A 137 16.50 7.22 -11.97
N ALA A 138 17.36 6.19 -11.94
CA ALA A 138 17.96 5.64 -13.15
C ALA A 138 16.92 5.03 -14.12
N ILE A 139 15.93 4.28 -13.62
CA ILE A 139 14.85 3.75 -14.45
C ILE A 139 14.03 4.89 -15.09
N LEU A 140 13.69 5.92 -14.31
CA LEU A 140 12.89 7.04 -14.78
C LEU A 140 13.63 7.93 -15.79
N SER A 141 14.94 8.12 -15.64
CA SER A 141 15.73 8.91 -16.59
C SER A 141 15.81 8.25 -17.97
N LEU A 142 15.85 6.92 -18.02
CA LEU A 142 15.89 6.13 -19.27
C LEU A 142 14.55 6.10 -20.01
N ASN A 143 13.43 6.36 -19.34
CA ASN A 143 12.10 6.39 -19.98
C ASN A 143 12.06 7.37 -21.16
N ARG A 144 12.69 8.56 -21.03
CA ARG A 144 12.79 9.56 -22.11
C ARG A 144 13.58 9.11 -23.33
N VAL A 145 14.45 8.11 -23.18
CA VAL A 145 15.34 7.60 -24.24
C VAL A 145 14.69 6.42 -24.98
N LEU A 146 13.88 5.62 -24.29
CA LEU A 146 13.34 4.36 -24.81
C LEU A 146 11.94 4.47 -25.43
N HIS A 147 11.23 5.59 -25.24
CA HIS A 147 9.88 5.82 -25.78
C HIS A 147 9.83 7.00 -26.75
N ARG A 148 10.53 6.87 -27.89
CA ARG A 148 10.31 7.68 -29.10
C ARG A 148 9.41 6.94 -30.09
#